data_AF-A0A832LDP8-F1
#
_entry.id   AF-A0A832LDP8-F1
#
_cell.length_a   1.000
_cell.length_b   1.000
_cell.length_c   1.000
_cell.angle_alpha   90.00
_cell.angle_beta   90.00
_cell.angle_gamma   90.00
#
_symmetry.space_group_name_H-M   'P 1'
#
loop_
_entity.id
_entity.type
_entity.pdbx_description
1 polymer ?
#
loop_
_entity_poly.entity_id
_entity_poly.type
_entity_poly.pdbx_seq_one_letter_code
_entity_poly.pdbx_strand_id
1 'polypeptide(L)'
;RIPCCKSPTPTFYDSPDYYKLLVYSGVLGAFPHSKLSINVREKASLAYYVWAQLEATKGFLMINAGIHPDNYAKAVEIILDQIDAINQGKVSSEELEATKRGLINGVLTMEDNAIAMIDRAMIGAVNGVFRDTKETINAIRQVSKEDLIEQGRQLQLDTIYFLKGHPEDAPMGRDRGKEGAAN
;
A
#
# COMPACT_ATOMS: atom_id res chain seq x y z
N ARG A 1 2.50 10.89 -3.80
CA ARG A 1 2.24 9.75 -2.88
C ARG A 1 0.80 9.92 -2.39
N ILE A 2 -0.09 8.97 -2.62
CA ILE A 2 -1.54 9.13 -2.38
C ILE A 2 -1.98 8.02 -1.43
N PRO A 3 -2.75 8.17 -0.33
CA PRO A 3 -2.67 8.95 0.91
C PRO A 3 -2.61 8.05 2.19
N CYS A 4 -2.40 8.65 3.38
CA CYS A 4 -2.03 7.95 4.63
C CYS A 4 -3.15 7.94 5.69
N CYS A 5 -3.46 6.78 6.26
CA CYS A 5 -4.34 6.66 7.41
C CYS A 5 -3.51 6.43 8.71
N LYS A 6 -3.71 7.27 9.73
CA LYS A 6 -3.27 7.10 11.12
C LYS A 6 -4.36 6.45 11.95
N SER A 7 -4.10 5.39 12.69
CA SER A 7 -5.05 4.91 13.70
C SER A 7 -5.00 5.79 14.98
N PRO A 8 -6.11 6.00 15.72
CA PRO A 8 -6.12 6.74 16.98
C PRO A 8 -5.28 6.03 18.06
N THR A 9 -5.08 4.72 17.92
CA THR A 9 -4.03 3.95 18.58
C THR A 9 -3.06 3.47 17.51
N PRO A 10 -1.88 4.09 17.35
CA PRO A 10 -0.92 3.65 16.33
C PRO A 10 -0.57 2.17 16.52
N THR A 11 -0.91 1.35 15.53
CA THR A 11 -0.59 -0.08 15.56
C THR A 11 0.90 -0.22 15.26
N PHE A 12 1.68 -0.40 16.32
CA PHE A 12 3.12 -0.59 16.23
C PHE A 12 3.50 -2.03 15.91
N TYR A 13 4.78 -2.26 15.60
CA TYR A 13 5.29 -3.58 15.23
C TYR A 13 5.10 -4.64 16.32
N ASP A 14 5.11 -4.24 17.59
CA ASP A 14 4.90 -5.10 18.77
C ASP A 14 3.42 -5.36 19.08
N SER A 15 2.50 -4.62 18.45
CA SER A 15 1.06 -4.76 18.69
C SER A 15 0.53 -6.13 18.26
N PRO A 16 -0.44 -6.71 19.01
CA PRO A 16 -1.16 -7.90 18.57
C PRO A 16 -1.92 -7.70 17.25
N ASP A 17 -2.29 -6.46 16.93
CA ASP A 17 -3.04 -6.12 15.71
C ASP A 17 -2.14 -5.89 14.49
N TYR A 18 -0.80 -5.99 14.64
CA TYR A 18 0.15 -5.77 13.55
C TYR A 18 -0.19 -6.58 12.29
N TYR A 19 -0.47 -7.87 12.44
CA TYR A 19 -0.78 -8.73 11.30
C TYR A 19 -2.16 -8.45 10.68
N LYS A 20 -3.13 -7.99 11.49
CA LYS A 20 -4.42 -7.55 10.97
C LYS A 20 -4.24 -6.33 10.05
N LEU A 21 -3.45 -5.35 10.50
CA LEU A 21 -3.15 -4.15 9.71
C LEU A 21 -2.26 -4.46 8.49
N LEU A 22 -1.33 -5.41 8.62
CA LEU A 22 -0.51 -5.88 7.49
C LEU A 22 -1.37 -6.50 6.39
N VAL A 23 -2.32 -7.37 6.76
CA VAL A 23 -3.26 -7.97 5.80
C VAL A 23 -4.20 -6.91 5.21
N TYR A 24 -4.67 -5.95 6.02
CA TYR A 24 -5.43 -4.79 5.53
C TYR A 24 -4.66 -4.03 4.45
N SER A 25 -3.40 -3.66 4.72
CA SER A 25 -2.50 -3.02 3.74
C SER A 25 -2.34 -3.87 2.48
N GLY A 26 -2.27 -5.19 2.66
CA GLY A 26 -2.20 -6.18 1.58
C GLY A 26 -3.40 -6.12 0.65
N VAL A 27 -4.61 -6.19 1.20
CA VAL A 27 -5.87 -6.11 0.44
C VAL A 27 -6.00 -4.76 -0.26
N LEU A 28 -5.55 -3.70 0.41
CA LEU A 28 -5.62 -2.34 -0.12
C LEU A 28 -4.70 -2.16 -1.34
N GLY A 29 -3.40 -2.48 -1.24
CA GLY A 29 -2.47 -2.12 -2.31
C GLY A 29 -1.10 -2.79 -2.35
N ALA A 30 -0.87 -3.95 -1.73
CA ALA A 30 0.45 -4.59 -1.79
C ALA A 30 0.65 -5.53 -3.01
N PHE A 31 -0.42 -5.90 -3.70
CA PHE A 31 -0.41 -6.92 -4.74
C PHE A 31 -1.13 -6.45 -6.02
N PRO A 32 -0.91 -7.11 -7.17
CA PRO A 32 -1.64 -6.79 -8.41
C PRO A 32 -3.16 -6.97 -8.28
N HIS A 33 -3.61 -7.95 -7.50
CA HIS A 33 -5.04 -8.18 -7.24
C HIS A 33 -5.63 -7.24 -6.19
N SER A 34 -4.83 -6.38 -5.56
CA SER A 34 -5.29 -5.46 -4.53
C SER A 34 -6.23 -4.39 -5.08
N LYS A 35 -7.10 -3.85 -4.23
CA LYS A 35 -8.16 -2.93 -4.64
C LYS A 35 -7.65 -1.69 -5.36
N LEU A 36 -6.52 -1.13 -4.92
CA LEU A 36 -5.93 0.04 -5.57
C LEU A 36 -5.36 -0.29 -6.96
N SER A 37 -4.64 -1.40 -7.08
CA SER A 37 -4.09 -1.88 -8.35
C SER A 37 -5.21 -2.07 -9.38
N ILE A 38 -6.29 -2.74 -8.99
CA ILE A 38 -7.44 -2.99 -9.88
C ILE A 38 -8.21 -1.71 -10.19
N ASN A 39 -8.61 -0.93 -9.18
CA ASN A 39 -9.59 0.14 -9.40
C ASN A 39 -8.95 1.47 -9.85
N VAL A 40 -7.74 1.79 -9.39
CA VAL A 40 -7.06 3.06 -9.76
C VAL A 40 -6.21 2.89 -11.01
N ARG A 41 -5.38 1.83 -11.05
CA ARG A 41 -4.42 1.61 -12.15
C ARG A 41 -5.06 0.89 -13.34
N GLU A 42 -5.74 -0.23 -13.13
CA GLU A 42 -6.25 -1.03 -14.25
C GLU A 42 -7.56 -0.47 -14.81
N LYS A 43 -8.62 -0.36 -13.99
CA LYS A 43 -9.95 0.06 -14.46
C LYS A 43 -10.02 1.55 -14.81
N ALA A 44 -9.53 2.42 -13.93
CA ALA A 44 -9.62 3.86 -14.13
C ALA A 44 -8.45 4.43 -14.95
N SER A 45 -7.36 3.68 -15.13
CA SER A 45 -6.17 4.11 -15.88
C SER A 45 -5.62 5.47 -15.42
N LEU A 46 -5.76 5.80 -14.13
CA LEU A 46 -5.38 7.12 -13.59
C LEU A 46 -3.93 7.18 -13.13
N ALA A 47 -3.38 6.05 -12.72
CA ALA A 47 -2.06 5.95 -12.10
C ALA A 47 -1.14 4.98 -12.85
N TYR A 48 0.10 5.41 -13.08
CA TYR A 48 1.17 4.55 -13.60
C TYR A 48 1.53 3.45 -12.60
N TYR A 49 1.52 3.80 -11.32
CA TYR A 49 1.69 2.90 -10.20
C TYR A 49 0.81 3.35 -9.05
N VAL A 50 0.40 2.39 -8.22
CA VAL A 50 -0.23 2.65 -6.92
C VAL A 50 0.10 1.49 -5.99
N TRP A 51 0.43 1.77 -4.73
CA TRP A 51 0.60 0.75 -3.71
C TRP A 51 0.35 1.29 -2.30
N ALA A 52 -0.01 0.40 -1.39
CA ALA A 52 -0.15 0.66 0.04
C ALA A 52 0.95 -0.08 0.81
N GLN A 53 1.57 0.61 1.77
CA GLN A 53 2.64 0.07 2.60
C GLN A 53 2.45 0.46 4.06
N LEU A 54 2.57 -0.52 4.95
CA LEU A 54 2.54 -0.33 6.39
C LEU A 54 3.94 0.01 6.91
N GLU A 55 4.06 1.12 7.62
CA GLU A 55 5.26 1.52 8.37
C GLU A 55 5.03 1.27 9.87
N ALA A 56 5.08 0.02 10.29
CA ALA A 56 4.68 -0.39 11.64
C ALA A 56 5.62 0.11 12.75
N THR A 57 6.87 0.46 12.48
CA THR A 57 7.76 1.09 13.48
C THR A 57 7.31 2.50 13.86
N LYS A 58 6.52 3.14 13.00
CA LYS A 58 6.04 4.52 13.18
C LYS A 58 4.50 4.60 13.27
N GLY A 59 3.81 3.48 13.14
CA GLY A 59 2.36 3.37 13.33
C GLY A 59 1.52 4.06 12.25
N PHE A 60 1.98 4.10 11.00
CA PHE A 60 1.17 4.67 9.90
C PHE A 60 1.12 3.78 8.67
N LEU A 61 0.01 3.85 7.94
CA LEU A 61 -0.18 3.23 6.64
C LEU A 61 -0.03 4.29 5.56
N MET A 62 0.88 4.11 4.61
CA MET A 62 1.13 5.06 3.54
C MET A 62 0.74 4.47 2.20
N ILE A 63 -0.08 5.20 1.45
CA ILE A 63 -0.37 4.85 0.07
C ILE A 63 0.44 5.80 -0.84
N ASN A 64 0.90 5.28 -1.97
CA ASN A 64 1.71 5.97 -2.94
C ASN A 64 1.13 5.76 -4.32
N ALA A 65 0.98 6.83 -5.11
CA ALA A 65 0.65 6.69 -6.52
C ALA A 65 1.28 7.81 -7.35
N GLY A 66 1.59 7.46 -8.60
CA GLY A 66 2.07 8.35 -9.64
C GLY A 66 0.96 8.57 -10.66
N ILE A 67 0.48 9.80 -10.76
CA ILE A 67 -0.70 10.19 -11.55
C ILE A 67 -0.39 11.40 -12.42
N HIS A 68 -1.15 11.57 -13.50
CA HIS A 68 -1.16 12.85 -14.22
C HIS A 68 -1.79 13.94 -13.34
N PRO A 69 -1.31 15.20 -13.36
CA PRO A 69 -1.86 16.23 -12.48
C PRO A 69 -3.36 16.47 -12.61
N ASP A 70 -3.90 16.36 -13.82
CA ASP A 70 -5.33 16.55 -14.08
C ASP A 70 -6.21 15.43 -13.49
N ASN A 71 -5.60 14.28 -13.15
CA ASN A 71 -6.30 13.15 -12.55
C ASN A 71 -6.33 13.21 -11.01
N TYR A 72 -5.75 14.25 -10.39
CA TYR A 72 -5.60 14.34 -8.94
C TYR A 72 -6.90 14.10 -8.17
N ALA A 73 -7.93 14.88 -8.44
CA ALA A 73 -9.19 14.81 -7.70
C ALA A 73 -9.82 13.41 -7.79
N LYS A 74 -9.90 12.87 -9.02
CA LYS A 74 -10.49 11.56 -9.28
C LYS A 74 -9.67 10.41 -8.68
N ALA A 75 -8.34 10.51 -8.69
CA ALA A 75 -7.48 9.50 -8.08
C ALA A 75 -7.66 9.46 -6.56
N VAL A 76 -7.73 10.63 -5.90
CA VAL A 76 -7.98 10.71 -4.46
C VAL A 76 -9.35 10.14 -4.11
N GLU A 77 -10.39 10.51 -4.85
CA GLU A 77 -11.75 10.00 -4.68
C GLU A 77 -11.79 8.46 -4.73
N ILE A 78 -11.28 7.85 -5.80
CA ILE A 78 -11.30 6.39 -5.94
C ILE A 78 -10.51 5.69 -4.83
N ILE A 79 -9.39 6.28 -4.38
CA ILE A 79 -8.60 5.70 -3.30
C ILE A 79 -9.36 5.73 -1.98
N LEU A 80 -10.02 6.84 -1.65
CA LEU A 80 -10.87 6.93 -0.46
C LEU A 80 -12.04 5.95 -0.54
N ASP A 81 -12.67 5.81 -1.71
CA ASP A 81 -13.71 4.81 -1.93
C ASP A 81 -13.22 3.37 -1.69
N GLN A 82 -11.97 3.05 -2.06
CA GLN A 82 -11.41 1.72 -1.81
C GLN A 82 -11.13 1.47 -0.33
N ILE A 83 -10.71 2.49 0.41
CA ILE A 83 -10.55 2.43 1.87
C ILE A 83 -11.93 2.17 2.50
N ASP A 84 -12.94 2.95 2.13
CA ASP A 84 -14.31 2.80 2.64
C ASP A 84 -14.93 1.45 2.27
N ALA A 85 -14.61 0.92 1.08
CA ALA A 85 -15.06 -0.40 0.68
C ALA A 85 -14.52 -1.49 1.64
N ILE A 86 -13.25 -1.43 2.03
CA ILE A 86 -12.68 -2.37 3.00
C ILE A 86 -13.33 -2.17 4.37
N ASN A 87 -13.51 -0.93 4.81
CA ASN A 87 -14.15 -0.58 6.08
C ASN A 87 -15.61 -1.07 6.17
N GLN A 88 -16.30 -1.18 5.03
CA GLN A 88 -17.65 -1.73 4.91
C GLN A 88 -17.67 -3.26 4.73
N GLY A 89 -16.51 -3.92 4.77
CA GLY A 89 -16.39 -5.36 4.60
C GLY A 89 -16.59 -5.84 3.16
N LYS A 90 -16.46 -4.96 2.16
CA LYS A 90 -16.51 -5.30 0.74
C LYS A 90 -15.20 -5.94 0.28
N VAL A 91 -14.82 -7.03 0.95
CA VAL A 91 -13.66 -7.87 0.65
C VAL A 91 -14.16 -9.28 0.44
N SER A 92 -13.92 -9.85 -0.74
CA SER A 92 -14.28 -11.24 -1.01
C SER A 92 -13.34 -12.18 -0.26
N SER A 93 -13.80 -13.41 -0.01
CA SER A 93 -12.95 -14.46 0.56
C SER A 93 -11.73 -14.74 -0.32
N GLU A 94 -11.90 -14.68 -1.64
CA GLU A 94 -10.82 -14.88 -2.60
C GLU A 94 -9.76 -13.78 -2.52
N GLU A 95 -10.17 -12.50 -2.45
CA GLU A 95 -9.26 -11.36 -2.29
C GLU A 95 -8.43 -11.50 -1.00
N LEU A 96 -9.09 -11.84 0.11
CA LEU A 96 -8.44 -12.03 1.41
C LEU A 96 -7.44 -13.19 1.38
N GLU A 97 -7.87 -14.35 0.89
CA GLU A 97 -7.01 -15.54 0.85
C GLU A 97 -5.85 -15.39 -0.15
N ALA A 98 -6.06 -14.72 -1.28
CA ALA A 98 -4.97 -14.37 -2.21
C ALA A 98 -3.94 -13.46 -1.54
N THR A 99 -4.40 -12.48 -0.77
CA THR A 99 -3.54 -11.57 -0.01
C THR A 99 -2.73 -12.31 1.05
N LYS A 100 -3.37 -13.18 1.85
CA LYS A 100 -2.69 -14.02 2.84
C LYS A 100 -1.63 -14.91 2.20
N ARG A 101 -1.94 -15.56 1.08
CA ARG A 101 -0.95 -16.36 0.33
C ARG A 101 0.23 -15.52 -0.13
N GLY A 102 -0.01 -14.32 -0.66
CA GLY A 102 1.04 -13.40 -1.07
C GLY A 102 1.98 -13.02 0.08
N LEU A 103 1.41 -12.68 1.25
CA LEU A 103 2.18 -12.34 2.45
C LEU A 103 2.97 -13.53 2.99
N ILE A 104 2.35 -14.71 3.07
CA ILE A 104 3.01 -15.96 3.51
C ILE A 104 4.16 -16.32 2.57
N ASN A 105 3.96 -16.23 1.26
CA ASN A 105 5.00 -16.48 0.29
C ASN A 105 6.16 -15.48 0.47
N GLY A 106 5.85 -14.19 0.68
CA GLY A 106 6.87 -13.19 0.99
C GLY A 106 7.71 -13.57 2.21
N VAL A 107 7.06 -14.01 3.29
CA VAL A 107 7.75 -14.48 4.51
C VAL A 107 8.64 -15.68 4.24
N LEU A 108 8.18 -16.66 3.44
CA LEU A 108 8.97 -17.85 3.09
C LEU A 108 10.17 -17.49 2.21
N THR A 109 9.99 -16.63 1.20
CA THR A 109 11.08 -16.18 0.33
C THR A 109 12.16 -15.41 1.10
N MET A 110 11.81 -14.74 2.20
CA MET A 110 12.80 -14.09 3.05
C MET A 110 13.75 -15.08 3.72
N GLU A 111 13.35 -16.34 3.96
CA GLU A 111 14.25 -17.33 4.57
C GLU A 111 15.36 -17.80 3.64
N ASP A 112 15.17 -17.65 2.33
CA ASP A 112 16.19 -17.97 1.33
C ASP A 112 17.15 -16.79 1.05
N ASN A 113 16.96 -15.64 1.72
CA ASN A 113 17.73 -14.43 1.50
C ASN A 113 18.38 -13.93 2.80
N ALA A 114 19.69 -14.11 2.93
CA ALA A 114 20.45 -13.71 4.11
C ALA A 114 20.29 -12.22 4.48
N ILE A 115 20.20 -11.32 3.49
CA ILE A 115 20.00 -9.88 3.74
C ILE A 115 18.61 -9.65 4.34
N ALA A 116 17.57 -10.27 3.77
CA ALA A 116 16.20 -10.15 4.28
C ALA A 116 16.05 -10.73 5.70
N MET A 117 16.77 -11.81 6.01
CA MET A 117 16.83 -12.37 7.36
C MET A 117 17.47 -11.39 8.36
N ILE A 118 18.59 -10.76 7.97
CA ILE A 118 19.28 -9.75 8.79
C ILE A 118 18.36 -8.55 9.03
N ASP A 119 17.72 -8.03 7.98
CA ASP A 119 16.80 -6.89 8.10
C ASP A 119 15.63 -7.21 9.04
N ARG A 120 15.03 -8.41 8.92
CA ARG A 120 13.97 -8.85 9.82
C ARG A 120 14.46 -8.94 11.27
N ALA A 121 15.63 -9.53 11.49
CA ALA A 121 16.21 -9.64 12.83
C ALA A 121 16.51 -8.25 13.43
N MET A 122 17.00 -7.32 12.61
CA MET A 122 17.26 -5.93 13.02
C MET A 122 15.98 -5.21 13.40
N ILE A 123 14.92 -5.30 12.58
CA ILE A 123 13.60 -4.74 12.91
C ILE A 123 13.09 -5.34 14.22
N GLY A 124 13.21 -6.66 14.40
CA GLY A 124 12.81 -7.33 15.64
C GLY A 124 13.58 -6.81 16.86
N ALA A 125 14.90 -6.66 16.74
CA ALA A 125 15.76 -6.14 17.80
C ALA A 125 15.40 -4.70 18.20
N VAL A 126 15.14 -3.82 17.21
CA VAL A 126 14.76 -2.42 17.46
C VAL A 126 13.42 -2.32 18.18
N ASN A 127 12.48 -3.22 17.89
CA ASN A 127 11.15 -3.22 18.50
C ASN A 127 11.04 -4.13 19.74
N GLY A 128 12.10 -4.84 20.12
CA GLY A 128 12.09 -5.80 21.23
C GLY A 128 11.22 -7.04 21.00
N VAL A 129 10.85 -7.33 19.75
CA VAL A 129 9.94 -8.44 19.39
C VAL A 129 10.55 -9.29 18.29
N PHE A 130 10.91 -10.52 18.62
CA PHE A 130 11.33 -11.53 17.66
C PHE A 130 10.18 -12.50 17.43
N ARG A 131 9.86 -12.75 16.16
CA ARG A 131 8.82 -13.69 15.76
C ARG A 131 9.41 -14.73 14.87
N ASP A 132 9.15 -15.99 15.18
CA ASP A 132 9.52 -17.05 14.27
C ASP A 132 8.62 -17.05 13.02
N THR A 133 9.06 -17.76 11.99
CA THR A 133 8.36 -17.83 10.72
C THR A 133 7.01 -18.55 10.82
N LYS A 134 6.91 -19.60 11.65
CA LYS A 134 5.66 -20.35 11.85
C LYS A 134 4.61 -19.51 12.57
N GLU A 135 5.00 -18.81 13.64
CA GLU A 135 4.18 -17.84 14.36
C GLU A 135 3.66 -16.76 13.42
N THR A 136 4.54 -16.20 12.59
CA THR A 136 4.19 -15.20 11.59
C THR A 136 3.15 -15.70 10.60
N ILE A 137 3.37 -16.89 10.04
CA ILE A 137 2.45 -17.51 9.08
C ILE A 137 1.10 -17.79 9.74
N ASN A 138 1.09 -18.30 10.96
CA ASN A 138 -0.14 -18.58 11.70
C ASN A 138 -0.93 -17.29 11.99
N ALA A 139 -0.25 -16.23 12.41
CA ALA A 139 -0.88 -14.94 12.66
C ALA A 139 -1.54 -14.37 11.38
N ILE A 140 -0.88 -14.46 10.22
CA ILE A 140 -1.45 -14.04 8.94
C ILE A 140 -2.68 -14.89 8.56
N ARG A 141 -2.62 -16.21 8.75
CA ARG A 141 -3.72 -17.13 8.41
C ARG A 141 -4.99 -16.84 9.21
N GLN A 142 -4.83 -16.50 10.48
CA GLN A 142 -5.93 -16.27 11.42
C GLN A 142 -6.69 -14.97 11.16
N VAL A 143 -6.13 -14.02 10.41
CA VAL A 143 -6.81 -12.74 10.13
C VAL A 143 -8.14 -12.97 9.41
N SER A 144 -9.21 -12.50 10.01
CA SER A 144 -10.58 -12.56 9.47
C SER A 144 -10.91 -11.31 8.67
N LYS A 145 -12.06 -11.32 8.00
CA LYS A 145 -12.58 -10.12 7.33
C LYS A 145 -13.03 -9.08 8.36
N GLU A 146 -13.55 -9.54 9.49
CA GLU A 146 -14.02 -8.72 10.61
C GLU A 146 -12.86 -7.94 11.23
N ASP A 147 -11.67 -8.56 11.32
CA ASP A 147 -10.43 -7.87 11.72
C ASP A 147 -10.10 -6.70 10.78
N LEU A 148 -10.30 -6.85 9.47
CA LEU A 148 -10.05 -5.76 8.51
C LEU A 148 -11.00 -4.59 8.73
N ILE A 149 -12.28 -4.87 9.01
CA ILE A 149 -13.29 -3.86 9.32
C ILE A 149 -12.91 -3.12 10.62
N GLU A 150 -12.47 -3.86 11.63
CA GLU A 150 -12.02 -3.29 12.90
C GLU A 150 -10.82 -2.35 12.70
N GLN A 151 -9.78 -2.81 11.98
CA GLN A 151 -8.61 -1.97 11.65
C GLN A 151 -9.01 -0.74 10.84
N GLY A 152 -9.93 -0.91 9.89
CA GLY A 152 -10.51 0.16 9.09
C GLY A 152 -11.15 1.29 9.90
N ARG A 153 -11.84 0.96 11.00
CA ARG A 153 -12.44 1.94 11.92
C ARG A 153 -11.40 2.72 12.71
N GLN A 154 -10.26 2.10 12.97
CA GLN A 154 -9.16 2.78 13.62
C GLN A 154 -8.49 3.73 12.62
N LEU A 155 -8.32 3.36 11.37
CA LEU A 155 -7.65 4.21 10.38
C LEU A 155 -8.35 5.57 10.12
N GLN A 156 -7.63 6.67 10.34
CA GLN A 156 -8.06 8.06 10.08
C GLN A 156 -7.12 8.73 9.08
N LEU A 157 -7.67 9.32 8.02
CA LEU A 157 -6.86 10.10 7.09
C LEU A 157 -6.22 11.30 7.82
N ASP A 158 -4.89 11.40 7.75
CA ASP A 158 -4.16 12.49 8.40
C ASP A 158 -3.68 13.54 7.38
N THR A 159 -2.98 13.09 6.33
CA THR A 159 -2.34 13.99 5.37
C THR A 159 -2.46 13.47 3.94
N ILE A 160 -2.82 14.36 3.01
CA ILE A 160 -2.69 14.17 1.56
C ILE A 160 -1.63 15.14 1.04
N TYR A 161 -0.60 14.60 0.38
CA TYR A 161 0.46 15.40 -0.24
C TYR A 161 0.51 15.15 -1.75
N PHE A 162 0.39 16.23 -2.53
CA PHE A 162 0.45 16.19 -3.97
C PHE A 162 1.66 16.97 -4.50
N LEU A 163 2.62 16.24 -5.06
CA LEU A 163 3.79 16.83 -5.71
C LEU A 163 3.47 17.06 -7.19
N LYS A 164 3.45 18.32 -7.61
CA LYS A 164 3.29 18.73 -9.01
C LYS A 164 4.56 19.44 -9.46
N GLY A 165 5.12 19.03 -10.60
CA GLY A 165 6.26 19.71 -11.21
C GLY A 165 5.90 21.13 -11.64
N HIS A 166 6.85 22.06 -11.55
CA HIS A 166 6.65 23.40 -12.09
C HIS A 166 6.72 23.34 -13.62
N PRO A 167 5.90 24.11 -14.37
CA PRO A 167 5.92 24.11 -15.83
C PRO A 167 7.31 24.39 -16.44
N GLU A 168 8.15 25.10 -15.71
CA GLU A 168 9.51 25.51 -16.12
C GLU A 168 10.57 24.40 -15.96
N ASP A 169 10.25 23.33 -15.22
CA ASP A 169 11.15 22.19 -15.00
C ASP A 169 11.00 21.12 -16.10
N ALA A 170 10.12 21.35 -17.08
CA ALA A 170 10.01 20.46 -18.24
C ALA A 170 11.31 20.56 -19.05
N PRO A 171 11.99 19.43 -19.34
CA PRO A 171 13.18 19.48 -20.19
C PRO A 171 12.78 20.10 -21.52
N MET A 172 13.41 21.25 -21.85
CA MET A 172 13.30 21.94 -23.14
C MET A 172 13.26 20.89 -24.24
N GLY A 173 12.08 20.69 -24.82
CA GLY A 173 11.88 19.71 -25.87
C GLY A 173 12.88 20.00 -26.97
N ARG A 174 13.67 18.98 -27.36
CA ARG A 174 14.45 19.04 -28.59
C ARG A 174 13.46 19.33 -29.72
N ASP A 175 13.51 20.57 -30.20
CA ASP A 175 12.83 21.03 -31.39
C ASP A 175 13.27 20.13 -32.54
N ARG A 176 12.45 19.14 -32.87
CA ARG A 176 12.58 18.42 -34.14
C ARG A 176 12.00 19.34 -35.18
N GLY A 177 12.90 20.16 -35.73
CA GLY A 177 12.63 21.13 -36.78
C GLY A 177 11.61 20.60 -37.78
N LYS A 178 10.44 21.22 -37.76
CA LYS A 178 9.56 21.27 -38.92
C LYS A 178 10.02 22.46 -39.76
N GLU A 179 10.90 22.21 -40.72
CA GLU A 179 10.93 23.02 -41.93
C GLU A 179 10.70 22.07 -43.11
N GLY A 180 9.44 22.02 -43.54
CA GLY A 180 9.07 21.64 -44.88
C GLY A 180 8.83 22.91 -45.69
N ALA A 181 9.43 22.93 -46.88
CA ALA A 181 8.99 23.62 -48.10
C ALA A 181 8.79 25.15 -48.09
N ALA A 182 9.67 25.87 -48.80
CA ALA A 182 9.27 26.85 -49.82
C ALA A 182 10.48 27.25 -50.70
N ASN A 183 10.25 27.16 -52.02
CA ASN A 183 11.06 27.57 -53.19
C ASN A 183 12.34 26.80 -53.53
#